data_AF-A0ABD7DPG0-F1
#
_entry.id   AF-A0ABD7DPG0-F1
#
_cell.length_a   1.000
_cell.length_b   1.000
_cell.length_c   1.000
_cell.angle_alpha   90.00
_cell.angle_beta   90.00
_cell.angle_gamma   90.00
#
_symmetry.space_group_name_H-M   'P 1'
#
loop_
_entity.id
_entity.type
_entity.pdbx_description
1 polymer ?
#
loop_
_entity_poly.entity_id
_entity_poly.type
_entity_poly.pdbx_seq_one_letter_code
_entity_poly.pdbx_strand_id
1 'polypeptide(L)' 'MPAILVELAVIDNKEENEKLGSEYWRQRLPEATYSGILVYYDWQGINVLSYRL' A
#
# COMPACT_ATOMS: atom_id res chain seq x y z
N MET A 1 -12.71 -6.10 14.17
CA MET A 1 -11.65 -5.40 13.41
C MET A 1 -11.69 -5.89 11.97
N PRO A 2 -11.70 -5.00 10.98
CA PRO A 2 -11.49 -5.37 9.57
C PRO A 2 -10.05 -5.85 9.36
N ALA A 3 -9.85 -6.82 8.47
CA ALA A 3 -8.54 -7.36 8.12
C ALA A 3 -8.48 -7.69 6.63
N ILE A 4 -7.35 -7.38 5.99
CA ILE A 4 -7.07 -7.71 4.58
C ILE A 4 -5.64 -8.23 4.46
N LEU A 5 -5.40 -9.09 3.48
CA LEU A 5 -4.08 -9.49 3.02
C LEU A 5 -3.96 -9.07 1.56
N VAL A 6 -2.86 -8.39 1.22
CA VAL A 6 -2.55 -7.99 -0.15
C VAL A 6 -1.25 -8.67 -0.55
N GLU A 7 -1.30 -9.47 -1.61
CA GLU A 7 -0.09 -9.90 -2.30
C GLU A 7 0.40 -8.76 -3.19
N LEU A 8 1.58 -8.21 -2.84
CA LEU A 8 2.12 -7.01 -3.50
C LEU A 8 2.81 -7.33 -4.83
N ALA A 9 3.28 -8.56 -5.00
CA ALA A 9 3.98 -9.05 -6.18
C ALA A 9 4.08 -10.58 -6.16
N VAL A 10 4.21 -11.18 -7.34
CA VAL A 10 4.54 -12.58 -7.55
C VAL A 10 6.04 -12.70 -7.82
N ILE A 11 6.79 -13.32 -6.91
CA ILE A 11 8.26 -13.40 -6.99
C ILE A 11 8.76 -14.20 -8.20
N ASP A 12 7.96 -15.14 -8.68
CA ASP A 12 8.29 -15.97 -9.86
C ASP A 12 8.07 -15.21 -11.19
N ASN A 13 7.34 -14.08 -11.16
CA ASN A 13 7.22 -13.20 -12.32
C ASN A 13 8.46 -12.30 -12.38
N LYS A 14 9.21 -12.39 -13.49
CA LYS A 14 10.43 -11.62 -13.69
C LYS A 14 10.24 -10.11 -13.51
N GLU A 15 9.23 -9.52 -14.12
CA GLU A 15 9.00 -8.07 -14.08
C GLU A 15 8.60 -7.61 -12.68
N GLU A 16 7.77 -8.39 -11.98
CA GLU A 16 7.34 -8.06 -10.62
C GLU A 16 8.48 -8.24 -9.61
N ASN A 17 9.30 -9.27 -9.77
CA ASN A 17 10.48 -9.48 -8.93
C ASN A 17 11.53 -8.37 -9.12
N GLU A 18 11.71 -7.87 -10.35
CA GLU A 18 12.54 -6.69 -10.62
C GLU A 18 12.02 -5.45 -9.86
N LYS A 19 10.70 -5.29 -9.75
CA LYS A 19 10.09 -4.22 -8.93
C LYS A 19 10.38 -4.42 -7.45
N LEU A 20 10.32 -5.65 -6.91
CA LEU A 20 10.71 -5.92 -5.51
C LEU A 20 12.19 -5.56 -5.21
N GLY A 21 13.06 -5.71 -6.20
CA GLY A 21 14.48 -5.32 -6.12
C GLY A 21 14.74 -3.81 -6.18
N SER A 22 13.77 -3.01 -6.62
CA SER A 22 13.93 -1.56 -6.80
C SER A 22 13.53 -0.77 -5.54
N GLU A 23 14.41 0.13 -5.09
CA GLU A 23 14.10 1.04 -3.97
C GLU A 23 12.86 1.90 -4.25
N TYR A 24 12.73 2.41 -5.47
CA TYR A 24 11.58 3.20 -5.90
C TYR A 24 10.26 2.44 -5.68
N TRP A 25 10.17 1.21 -6.16
CA TRP A 25 8.94 0.41 -6.05
C TRP A 25 8.70 -0.08 -4.61
N ARG A 26 9.77 -0.41 -3.87
CA ARG A 26 9.66 -0.72 -2.44
C ARG A 26 9.16 0.45 -1.61
N GLN A 27 9.39 1.70 -2.02
CA GLN A 27 8.82 2.88 -1.37
C GLN A 27 7.38 3.14 -1.83
N ARG A 28 7.10 2.99 -3.13
CA ARG A 28 5.79 3.30 -3.71
C ARG A 28 4.68 2.37 -3.23
N LEU A 29 4.98 1.08 -3.02
CA LEU A 29 4.01 0.07 -2.58
C LEU A 29 3.43 0.37 -1.18
N PRO A 30 4.25 0.63 -0.13
CA PRO A 30 3.78 1.09 1.17
C PRO A 30 2.96 2.38 1.10
N GLU A 31 3.38 3.38 0.32
CA GLU A 31 2.63 4.64 0.20
C GLU A 31 1.22 4.43 -0.37
N ALA A 32 1.09 3.56 -1.38
CA ALA A 32 -0.20 3.21 -1.95
C ALA A 32 -1.07 2.46 -0.93
N THR A 33 -0.49 1.50 -0.22
CA THR A 33 -1.18 0.73 0.83
C THR A 33 -1.65 1.66 1.96
N TYR A 34 -0.77 2.52 2.44
CA TYR A 34 -1.07 3.52 3.47
C TYR A 34 -2.20 4.46 3.04
N SER A 35 -2.12 4.98 1.81
CA SER A 35 -3.16 5.86 1.26
C SER A 35 -4.51 5.16 1.18
N GLY A 36 -4.55 3.88 0.77
CA GLY A 36 -5.77 3.07 0.76
C GLY A 36 -6.38 2.88 2.14
N ILE A 37 -5.54 2.65 3.16
CA ILE A 37 -5.97 2.55 4.57
C ILE A 37 -6.58 3.88 5.04
N LEU A 38 -5.97 5.02 4.72
CA LEU A 38 -6.52 6.33 5.08
C LEU A 38 -7.87 6.59 4.42
N VAL A 39 -8.03 6.24 3.14
CA VAL A 39 -9.32 6.34 2.43
C VAL A 39 -10.39 5.48 3.09
N TYR A 40 -10.05 4.26 3.52
CA TYR A 40 -10.98 3.40 4.24
C TYR A 40 -11.47 4.04 5.54
N TYR A 41 -10.56 4.61 6.35
CA TYR A 41 -10.94 5.26 7.60
C TYR A 41 -11.72 6.56 7.40
N ASP A 42 -11.36 7.35 6.40
CA ASP A 42 -12.12 8.54 5.99
C ASP A 42 -13.55 8.17 5.58
N TRP A 43 -13.72 7.08 4.82
CA TRP A 43 -15.04 6.53 4.46
C TRP A 43 -15.85 6.06 5.68
N GLN A 44 -15.19 5.60 6.74
CA GLN A 44 -15.81 5.27 8.02
C GLN A 44 -16.13 6.50 8.88
N GLY A 45 -15.85 7.71 8.40
CA GLY A 45 -16.12 8.97 9.11
C GLY A 45 -15.03 9.37 10.11
N ILE A 46 -13.84 8.74 10.06
CA ILE A 46 -12.70 9.09 10.91
C ILE A 46 -11.88 10.19 10.21
N ASN A 47 -11.61 11.29 10.90
CA ASN A 47 -10.79 12.37 10.35
C ASN A 47 -9.32 11.93 10.26
N VAL A 48 -8.81 11.84 9.03
CA VAL A 48 -7.43 11.42 8.74
C VAL A 48 -6.53 12.54 8.21
N LEU A 49 -6.98 13.80 8.24
CA LEU A 49 -6.28 14.92 7.58
C LEU A 49 -4.84 15.10 8.07
N SER A 50 -4.59 14.91 9.36
CA SER A 50 -3.25 15.00 9.96
C SER A 50 -2.30 13.87 9.56
N TYR A 51 -2.81 12.83 8.89
CA TYR A 51 -2.06 11.63 8.52
C TYR A 51 -1.78 11.54 7.02
N ARG A 52 -2.38 12.39 6.19
CA ARG A 52 -2.05 12.46 4.76
C ARG A 52 -0.67 13.11 4.59
N LEU A 53 0.18 12.48 3.77
CA LEU A 53 1.51 12.98 3.38
C LEU A 53 1.40 14.18 2.43
#